data_AF-A0A8T1RWP2-F1
#
_entry.id   AF-A0A8T1RWP2-F1
#
_cell.length_a   1.000
_cell.length_b   1.000
_cell.length_c   1.000
_cell.angle_alpha   90.00
_cell.angle_beta   90.00
_cell.angle_gamma   90.00
#
_symmetry.space_group_name_H-M   'P 1'
#
loop_
_entity.id
_entity.type
_entity.pdbx_description
1 polymer ?
#
loop_
_entity_poly.entity_id
_entity_poly.type
_entity_poly.pdbx_seq_one_letter_code
_entity_poly.pdbx_strand_id
1 'polypeptide(L)'
;PVPVARRLSAREQRDCEVIERLIKSYFLIVRKNIQDSVPKAVMHFLVNHVKDTLQSELVGQLYKSLLLDDLLTESEDMAQRRKEAADMLKVLKIKTPNEQLIKLKHIKSAEISGI
;
A
#
# COMPACT_ATOMS: atom_id res chain seq x y z
N PRO A 1 48.16 28.77 34.23
CA PRO A 1 49.30 28.08 33.59
C PRO A 1 48.83 26.78 32.93
N VAL A 2 48.79 26.77 31.60
CA VAL A 2 48.47 25.57 30.80
C VAL A 2 49.64 24.59 30.97
N PRO A 3 49.42 23.29 31.24
CA PRO A 3 50.52 22.33 31.36
C PRO A 3 51.31 22.33 30.06
N VAL A 4 52.62 22.53 30.14
CA VAL A 4 53.54 22.43 29.00
C VAL A 4 53.33 21.05 28.39
N ALA A 5 52.87 21.00 27.14
CA ALA A 5 52.69 19.76 26.40
C ALA A 5 54.04 19.01 26.40
N ARG A 6 54.16 17.98 27.24
CA ARG A 6 55.32 17.10 27.25
C ARG A 6 55.41 16.49 25.86
N ARG A 7 56.47 16.81 25.12
CA ARG A 7 56.73 16.16 23.82
C ARG A 7 56.87 14.67 24.08
N LEU A 8 56.02 13.88 23.43
CA LEU A 8 56.08 12.43 23.50
C LEU A 8 57.44 11.98 22.97
N SER A 9 58.04 10.99 23.64
CA SER A 9 59.22 10.33 23.10
C SER A 9 58.85 9.60 21.80
N ALA A 10 59.85 9.33 20.94
CA ALA A 10 59.61 8.61 19.69
C ALA A 10 58.97 7.22 19.91
N ARG A 11 59.19 6.61 21.09
CA ARG A 11 58.54 5.35 21.48
C ARG A 11 57.07 5.58 21.79
N GLU A 12 56.75 6.56 22.63
CA GLU A 12 55.37 6.89 22.99
C GLU A 12 54.55 7.34 21.78
N GLN A 13 55.16 8.05 20.83
CA GLN A 13 54.51 8.42 19.58
C GLN A 13 54.11 7.18 18.76
N ARG A 14 55.01 6.20 18.62
CA ARG A 14 54.70 4.92 17.94
C ARG A 14 53.64 4.12 18.67
N ASP A 15 53.71 4.07 20.00
CA ASP A 15 52.72 3.36 20.81
C ASP A 15 51.33 4.01 20.65
N CYS A 16 51.25 5.34 20.62
CA CYS A 16 50.02 6.07 20.32
C CYS A 16 49.49 5.77 18.92
N GLU A 17 50.34 5.72 17.89
CA GLU A 17 49.94 5.35 16.52
C GLU A 17 49.38 3.93 16.45
N VAL A 18 49.96 2.98 17.20
CA VAL A 18 49.46 1.61 17.29
C VAL A 18 48.07 1.58 17.96
N ILE A 19 47.92 2.29 19.09
CA ILE A 19 46.63 2.40 19.78
C ILE A 19 45.56 3.01 18.86
N GLU A 20 45.89 4.05 18.11
CA GLU A 20 44.98 4.68 17.15
C GLU A 20 44.53 3.69 16.07
N ARG A 21 45.45 2.89 15.52
CA ARG A 21 45.12 1.85 14.53
C ARG A 21 44.22 0.78 15.12
N LEU A 22 44.46 0.36 16.36
CA LEU A 22 43.62 -0.63 17.04
C LEU A 22 42.21 -0.12 17.28
N ILE A 23 42.07 1.12 17.76
CA ILE A 23 40.76 1.76 17.95
C ILE A 23 40.01 1.86 16.63
N LYS A 24 40.66 2.32 15.56
CA LYS A 24 40.06 2.39 14.22
C LYS A 24 39.61 1.02 13.73
N SER A 25 40.46 -0.01 13.87
CA SER A 25 40.12 -1.38 13.46
C SER A 25 38.90 -1.91 14.21
N TYR A 26 38.89 -1.78 15.54
CA TYR A 26 37.76 -2.23 16.36
C TYR A 26 36.47 -1.47 16.03
N PHE A 27 36.56 -0.14 15.88
CA PHE A 27 35.42 0.70 15.51
C PHE A 27 34.81 0.26 14.17
N LEU A 28 35.63 -0.06 13.17
CA LEU A 28 35.13 -0.51 11.87
C LEU A 28 34.39 -1.86 11.97
N ILE A 29 34.86 -2.78 12.80
CA ILE A 29 34.18 -4.07 13.06
C ILE A 29 32.82 -3.81 13.72
N VAL A 30 32.79 -3.01 14.79
CA VAL A 30 31.54 -2.68 15.49
C VAL A 30 30.56 -1.97 14.56
N ARG A 31 31.04 -1.01 13.76
CA ARG A 31 30.21 -0.30 12.78
C ARG A 31 29.59 -1.27 11.77
N LYS A 32 30.36 -2.23 11.26
CA LYS A 32 29.84 -3.26 10.35
C LYS A 32 28.78 -4.13 11.04
N ASN A 33 29.00 -4.53 12.28
CA ASN A 33 28.02 -5.30 13.04
C ASN A 33 26.71 -4.53 13.27
N ILE A 34 26.80 -3.22 13.54
CA ILE A 34 25.62 -2.35 13.69
C ILE A 34 24.85 -2.22 12.36
N GLN A 35 25.56 -2.08 11.24
CA GLN A 35 24.95 -2.03 9.90
C GLN A 35 24.11 -3.28 9.60
N ASP A 36 24.52 -4.45 10.11
CA ASP A 36 23.77 -5.70 9.94
C ASP A 36 22.68 -5.88 11.01
N SER A 37 22.94 -5.54 12.27
CA SER A 37 22.04 -5.84 13.38
C SER A 37 20.82 -4.94 13.42
N VAL A 38 20.96 -3.65 13.10
CA VAL A 38 19.87 -2.67 13.17
C VAL A 38 18.77 -2.97 12.16
N PRO A 39 19.06 -3.20 10.85
CA PRO A 39 18.01 -3.57 9.90
C PRO A 39 17.32 -4.88 10.27
N LYS A 40 18.05 -5.86 10.81
CA LYS A 40 17.48 -7.13 11.28
C LYS A 40 16.52 -6.93 12.45
N ALA A 41 16.88 -6.07 13.41
CA ALA A 41 16.01 -5.72 14.52
C ALA A 41 14.73 -5.02 14.03
N VAL A 42 14.84 -4.04 13.13
CA VAL A 42 13.67 -3.36 12.55
C VAL A 42 12.80 -4.34 11.77
N MET A 43 13.42 -5.22 10.97
CA MET A 43 12.69 -6.22 10.21
C MET A 43 11.91 -7.17 11.14
N HIS A 44 12.55 -7.65 12.21
CA HIS A 44 11.93 -8.59 13.13
C HIS A 44 10.84 -7.96 13.99
N PHE A 45 11.14 -6.84 14.64
CA PHE A 45 10.24 -6.24 15.64
C PHE A 45 9.13 -5.38 15.04
N LEU A 46 9.34 -4.80 13.86
CA LEU A 46 8.35 -3.91 13.24
C LEU A 46 7.75 -4.54 11.99
N VAL A 47 8.57 -4.81 10.98
CA VAL A 47 8.04 -5.17 9.65
C VAL A 47 7.31 -6.52 9.68
N ASN A 48 7.96 -7.55 10.21
CA ASN A 48 7.36 -8.88 10.32
C ASN A 48 6.21 -8.89 11.31
N HIS A 49 6.36 -8.21 12.45
CA HIS A 49 5.28 -8.09 13.44
C HIS A 49 4.02 -7.48 12.83
N VAL A 50 4.13 -6.34 12.14
CA VAL A 50 2.99 -5.69 11.49
C VAL A 50 2.43 -6.59 10.40
N LYS A 51 3.28 -7.20 9.55
CA LYS A 51 2.81 -8.11 8.50
C LYS A 51 1.94 -9.24 9.05
N ASP A 52 2.34 -9.85 10.16
CA ASP A 52 1.65 -11.01 10.73
C ASP A 52 0.39 -10.61 11.50
N THR A 53 0.40 -9.45 12.16
CA THR A 53 -0.72 -8.97 12.99
C THR A 53 -1.77 -8.15 12.24
N LEU A 54 -1.39 -7.52 11.12
CA LEU A 54 -2.23 -6.58 10.39
C LEU A 54 -3.57 -7.19 9.97
N GLN A 55 -3.59 -8.43 9.50
CA GLN A 55 -4.82 -9.07 9.06
C GLN A 55 -5.80 -9.26 10.21
N SER A 56 -5.32 -9.80 11.35
CA SER A 56 -6.15 -10.03 12.53
C SER A 56 -6.65 -8.71 13.14
N GLU A 57 -5.80 -7.68 13.20
CA GLU A 57 -6.20 -6.35 13.67
C GLU A 57 -7.22 -5.71 12.74
N LEU A 58 -6.99 -5.70 11.41
CA LEU A 58 -7.96 -5.13 10.47
C LEU A 58 -9.31 -5.84 10.57
N VAL A 59 -9.32 -7.17 10.71
CA VAL A 59 -10.57 -7.91 10.93
C VAL A 59 -11.22 -7.49 12.25
N GLY A 60 -10.47 -7.47 13.34
CA GLY A 60 -10.97 -7.09 14.67
C GLY A 60 -11.50 -5.65 14.74
N GLN A 61 -10.88 -4.70 14.02
CA GLN A 61 -11.25 -3.29 14.05
C GLN A 61 -12.39 -2.96 13.07
N LEU A 62 -12.39 -3.54 11.86
CA LEU A 62 -13.33 -3.17 10.79
C LEU A 62 -14.61 -4.01 10.79
N TYR A 63 -14.57 -5.28 11.24
CA TYR A 63 -15.77 -6.14 11.30
C TYR A 63 -16.59 -5.92 12.58
N LYS A 64 -16.77 -4.67 12.97
CA LYS A 64 -17.67 -4.31 14.08
C LYS A 64 -19.01 -3.92 13.50
N SER A 65 -20.08 -4.63 13.88
CA SER A 65 -21.44 -4.42 13.37
C SER A 65 -21.87 -2.96 13.33
N LEU A 66 -21.49 -2.16 14.33
CA LEU A 66 -21.83 -0.74 14.44
C LEU A 66 -21.09 0.17 13.45
N LEU A 67 -19.92 -0.26 12.96
CA LEU A 67 -19.10 0.51 12.02
C LEU A 67 -19.36 0.11 10.57
N LEU A 68 -19.94 -1.07 10.32
CA LEU A 68 -20.11 -1.60 8.96
C LEU A 68 -21.04 -0.73 8.13
N ASP A 69 -22.16 -0.26 8.69
CA ASP A 69 -23.12 0.58 7.94
C ASP A 69 -22.46 1.89 7.49
N ASP A 70 -21.67 2.52 8.37
CA ASP A 70 -20.95 3.76 8.06
C ASP A 70 -19.78 3.51 7.08
N LEU A 71 -18.95 2.49 7.34
CA LEU A 71 -17.77 2.17 6.51
C LEU A 71 -18.12 1.66 5.11
N LEU A 72 -19.26 0.96 4.98
CA LEU A 72 -19.76 0.44 3.70
C LEU A 72 -20.75 1.40 3.02
N THR A 73 -20.94 2.60 3.57
CA THR A 73 -21.70 3.65 2.90
C THR A 73 -20.99 4.05 1.61
N GLU A 74 -21.70 3.93 0.51
CA GLU A 74 -21.18 4.30 -0.79
C GLU A 74 -21.15 5.83 -0.98
N SER A 75 -20.17 6.32 -1.74
CA SER A 75 -20.12 7.72 -2.14
C SER A 75 -21.30 8.13 -3.03
N GLU A 76 -21.81 9.35 -2.84
CA GLU A 76 -22.92 9.90 -3.62
C GLU A 76 -22.67 9.87 -5.14
N ASP A 77 -21.45 10.18 -5.59
CA ASP A 77 -21.07 10.14 -7.00
C ASP A 77 -21.25 8.76 -7.64
N MET A 78 -20.86 7.69 -6.93
CA MET A 78 -21.02 6.32 -7.40
C MET A 78 -22.49 5.90 -7.40
N ALA A 79 -23.24 6.31 -6.37
CA ALA A 79 -24.68 6.07 -6.30
C ALA A 79 -25.43 6.72 -7.48
N GLN A 80 -25.06 7.95 -7.83
CA GLN A 80 -25.62 8.69 -8.95
C GLN A 80 -25.27 8.03 -10.29
N ARG A 81 -24.00 7.68 -10.52
CA ARG A 81 -23.58 6.96 -11.74
C ARG A 81 -24.29 5.62 -11.91
N ARG A 82 -24.45 4.85 -10.84
CA ARG A 82 -25.21 3.60 -10.88
C ARG A 82 -26.68 3.84 -11.23
N LYS A 83 -27.30 4.87 -10.65
CA LYS A 83 -28.69 5.25 -10.95
C LYS A 83 -28.86 5.60 -12.42
N GLU A 84 -27.98 6.42 -12.97
CA GLU A 84 -28.00 6.82 -14.39
C GLU A 84 -27.84 5.61 -15.32
N ALA A 85 -26.87 4.72 -15.03
CA ALA A 85 -26.68 3.50 -15.80
C ALA A 85 -27.89 2.56 -15.71
N ALA A 86 -28.51 2.43 -14.53
CA ALA A 86 -29.71 1.63 -14.33
C ALA A 86 -30.91 2.22 -15.11
N ASP A 87 -31.05 3.54 -15.11
CA ASP A 87 -32.13 4.22 -15.84
C ASP A 87 -31.94 4.11 -17.35
N MET A 88 -30.71 4.26 -17.84
CA MET A 88 -30.37 4.00 -19.24
C MET A 88 -30.67 2.55 -19.63
N LEU A 89 -30.32 1.58 -18.79
CA LEU A 89 -30.62 0.18 -19.02
C LEU A 89 -32.13 -0.09 -19.07
N LYS A 90 -32.93 0.52 -18.19
CA LYS A 90 -34.40 0.42 -18.25
C LYS A 90 -34.94 0.93 -19.58
N VAL A 91 -34.46 2.07 -20.06
CA VAL A 91 -34.88 2.64 -21.35
C VAL A 91 -34.53 1.69 -22.50
N LEU A 92 -33.31 1.15 -22.51
CA LEU A 92 -32.87 0.19 -23.54
C LEU A 92 -33.70 -1.11 -23.52
N LYS A 93 -34.04 -1.62 -22.33
CA LYS A 93 -34.90 -2.80 -22.15
C LYS A 93 -36.35 -2.58 -22.58
N ILE A 94 -36.86 -1.34 -22.54
CA ILE A 94 -38.20 -1.00 -23.06
C ILE A 94 -38.16 -0.81 -24.58
N LYS A 95 -37.09 -0.21 -25.10
CA LYS A 95 -36.92 -0.02 -26.55
C LYS A 95 -36.71 -1.34 -27.30
N THR A 96 -36.06 -2.33 -26.71
CA THR A 96 -35.78 -3.62 -27.38
C THR A 96 -37.04 -4.40 -27.77
N PRO A 97 -38.06 -4.58 -26.92
CA PRO A 97 -39.36 -5.13 -27.33
C PRO A 97 -40.05 -4.28 -28.39
N ASN A 98 -39.99 -2.95 -28.28
CA ASN A 98 -40.59 -2.05 -29.27
C ASN A 98 -39.90 -2.16 -30.65
N GLU A 99 -38.58 -2.28 -30.70
CA GLU A 99 -37.83 -2.53 -31.95
C GLU A 99 -38.17 -3.90 -32.55
N GLN A 100 -38.33 -4.94 -31.73
CA GLN A 100 -38.80 -6.26 -32.18
C GLN A 100 -40.23 -6.19 -32.74
N LEU A 101 -41.13 -5.45 -32.09
CA LEU A 101 -42.50 -5.21 -32.55
C LEU A 101 -42.53 -4.41 -33.87
N ILE A 102 -41.66 -3.42 -34.01
CA ILE A 102 -41.51 -2.65 -35.25
C ILE A 102 -41.01 -3.56 -36.38
N LYS A 103 -40.03 -4.45 -36.12
CA LYS A 103 -39.59 -5.46 -37.11
C LYS A 103 -40.71 -6.41 -37.50
N LEU A 104 -41.50 -6.91 -36.54
CA LEU A 104 -42.66 -7.77 -36.84
C LEU A 104 -43.74 -7.04 -37.66
N LYS A 105 -43.99 -5.76 -37.39
CA LYS A 105 -44.94 -4.95 -38.18
C LYS A 105 -44.48 -4.76 -39.62
N HIS A 106 -43.19 -4.52 -39.85
CA HIS A 106 -42.65 -4.43 -41.22
C HIS A 106 -42.73 -5.76 -41.96
N ILE A 107 -42.44 -6.89 -41.30
CA ILE A 107 -42.57 -8.23 -41.89
C ILE A 107 -44.03 -8.52 -42.27
N LYS A 108 -44.98 -8.29 -41.36
CA LYS A 108 -46.42 -8.48 -41.66
C LYS A 108 -46.93 -7.53 -42.74
N SER A 109 -46.45 -6.29 -42.79
CA SER A 109 -46.82 -5.34 -43.83
C SER A 109 -46.28 -5.75 -45.20
N ALA A 110 -45.11 -6.39 -45.27
CA ALA A 110 -44.56 -6.94 -46.50
C ALA A 110 -45.38 -8.14 -47.01
N GLU A 111 -45.79 -9.05 -46.12
CA GLU A 111 -46.66 -10.21 -46.44
C GLU A 111 -48.04 -9.79 -46.96
N ILE A 112 -48.64 -8.72 -46.39
CA ILE A 112 -49.96 -8.20 -46.83
C ILE A 112 -49.87 -7.46 -48.17
N SER A 113 -48.71 -6.89 -48.51
CA SER A 113 -48.51 -6.15 -49.77
C SER A 113 -48.33 -7.02 -51.01
N GLY A 114 -48.24 -8.35 -50.84
CA GLY A 114 -48.44 -9.32 -51.92
C GLY A 114 -47.62 -9.07 -53.18
N ILE A 115 -46.31 -9.34 -53.09
CA ILE A 115 -45.54 -10.01 -54.15
C ILE A 115 -45.18 -11.38 -53.61
#